data_AF-A0A7L2PUP6-F1
#
_entry.id   AF-A0A7L2PUP6-F1
#
_cell.length_a   1.000
_cell.length_b   1.000
_cell.length_c   1.000
_cell.angle_alpha   90.00
_cell.angle_beta   90.00
_cell.angle_gamma   90.00
#
_symmetry.space_group_name_H-M   'P 1'
#
loop_
_entity.id
_entity.type
_entity.pdbx_description
1 polymer ?
#
loop_
_entity_poly.entity_id
_entity_poly.type
_entity_poly.pdbx_seq_one_letter_code
_entity_poly.pdbx_strand_id
1 'polypeptide(L)'
;SGPKDHVFVYFTDHGAPGLLAFPDDDLHVKDLNKTIWYMYHHKKYRKMVFYIEACESGSMMNHLADNINAKTLCSFPCIFRIAKFNYFRHHGTFFMQEDLRKETLHKQFQLVKKRTNTSHVMQYGNRSISSMKVMQFQGMGKKAVPISLPPVENYDLTPSPDVPFAIMKRKLMATNDISEAKKIAAEMKAYLEVKEFIQESVQKIVTVVTGSTEQTKQILSDRLTISNYDCYQSAVNHFKAHCFNWHLPVYEYALRQLYALVNLCEGGYPIDRICLAMNRVCLGY
;
A
#
# COMPACT_ATOMS: atom_id res chain seq x y z
N SER A 1 -18.34 -2.44 18.85
CA SER A 1 -17.52 -2.60 20.07
C SER A 1 -17.76 -1.45 21.04
N GLY A 2 -17.58 -1.71 22.34
CA GLY A 2 -17.73 -0.75 23.43
C GLY A 2 -16.44 -0.52 24.23
N PRO A 3 -16.51 0.17 25.38
CA PRO A 3 -15.34 0.68 26.10
C PRO A 3 -14.41 -0.38 26.70
N LYS A 4 -14.84 -1.64 26.77
CA LYS A 4 -14.08 -2.76 27.33
C LYS A 4 -13.50 -3.70 26.27
N ASP A 5 -13.83 -3.48 25.00
CA ASP A 5 -13.50 -4.41 23.91
C ASP A 5 -12.11 -4.15 23.35
N HIS A 6 -11.48 -5.20 22.83
CA HIS A 6 -10.31 -5.06 21.96
C HIS A 6 -10.75 -5.15 20.50
N VAL A 7 -10.23 -4.25 19.67
CA VAL A 7 -10.50 -4.22 18.24
C VAL A 7 -9.22 -4.57 17.50
N PHE A 8 -9.31 -5.51 16.57
CA PHE A 8 -8.23 -5.87 15.65
C PHE A 8 -8.71 -5.63 14.22
N VAL A 9 -7.94 -4.86 13.46
CA VAL A 9 -8.23 -4.56 12.05
C VAL A 9 -7.04 -5.04 11.23
N TYR A 10 -7.32 -5.85 10.21
CA TYR A 10 -6.32 -6.26 9.24
C TYR A 10 -6.75 -5.78 7.86
N PHE A 11 -5.92 -4.94 7.24
CA PHE A 11 -6.10 -4.49 5.86
C PHE A 11 -5.01 -5.08 4.98
N THR A 12 -5.39 -5.53 3.80
CA THR A 12 -4.47 -6.08 2.81
C THR A 12 -4.96 -5.72 1.42
N ASP A 13 -4.25 -4.83 0.72
CA ASP A 13 -4.48 -4.54 -0.72
C ASP A 13 -3.28 -3.75 -1.30
N HIS A 14 -3.47 -3.09 -2.44
CA HIS A 14 -2.61 -2.04 -2.95
C HIS A 14 -2.70 -0.77 -2.08
N GLY A 15 -1.71 0.10 -2.24
CA GLY A 15 -1.65 1.36 -1.53
C GLY A 15 -0.71 2.33 -2.22
N ALA A 16 -0.79 3.58 -1.80
CA ALA A 16 0.05 4.68 -2.23
C ALA A 16 0.24 5.64 -1.04
N PRO A 17 1.00 6.75 -1.17
CA PRO A 17 1.11 7.71 -0.08
C PRO A 17 -0.28 8.15 0.41
N GLY A 18 -0.59 7.95 1.68
CA GLY A 18 -1.84 8.40 2.29
C GLY A 18 -3.11 7.81 1.68
N LEU A 19 -3.01 6.66 1.00
CA LEU A 19 -4.14 6.00 0.33
C LEU A 19 -4.06 4.48 0.44
N LEU A 20 -5.19 3.86 0.75
CA LEU A 20 -5.41 2.42 0.64
C LEU A 20 -6.47 2.16 -0.43
N ALA A 21 -6.16 1.34 -1.44
CA ALA A 21 -7.09 1.05 -2.52
C ALA A 21 -8.15 0.04 -2.07
N PHE A 22 -9.40 0.30 -2.41
CA PHE A 22 -10.51 -0.65 -2.38
C PHE A 22 -10.83 -1.06 -3.83
N PRO A 23 -11.67 -2.09 -4.08
CA PRO A 23 -11.92 -2.59 -5.43
C PRO A 23 -12.40 -1.53 -6.44
N ASP A 24 -13.23 -0.58 -5.99
CA ASP A 24 -13.84 0.44 -6.85
C ASP A 24 -13.69 1.87 -6.29
N ASP A 25 -12.97 2.04 -5.17
CA ASP A 25 -12.77 3.34 -4.53
C ASP A 25 -11.49 3.39 -3.69
N ASP A 26 -11.20 4.52 -3.05
CA ASP A 26 -9.96 4.74 -2.33
C ASP A 26 -10.21 5.27 -0.90
N LEU A 27 -9.58 4.65 0.09
CA LEU A 27 -9.58 5.14 1.46
C LEU A 27 -8.41 6.09 1.69
N HIS A 28 -8.70 7.39 1.76
CA HIS A 28 -7.72 8.41 2.12
C HIS A 28 -7.39 8.40 3.61
N VAL A 29 -6.12 8.67 3.91
CA VAL A 29 -5.58 8.77 5.26
C VAL A 29 -6.32 9.78 6.15
N LYS A 30 -6.77 10.89 5.56
CA LYS A 30 -7.54 11.92 6.26
C LYS A 30 -8.81 11.34 6.87
N ASP A 31 -9.51 10.49 6.12
CA ASP A 31 -10.80 9.94 6.53
C ASP A 31 -10.64 8.75 7.49
N LEU A 32 -9.59 7.94 7.31
CA LEU A 32 -9.21 6.93 8.31
C LEU A 32 -8.86 7.58 9.66
N ASN A 33 -8.05 8.65 9.64
CA ASN A 33 -7.67 9.37 10.86
C ASN A 33 -8.90 9.95 11.58
N LYS A 34 -9.80 10.63 10.85
CA LYS A 34 -11.09 11.10 11.41
C LYS A 34 -11.89 9.96 12.05
N THR A 35 -11.95 8.81 11.39
CA THR A 35 -12.70 7.65 11.87
C THR A 35 -12.10 7.08 13.16
N ILE A 36 -10.77 6.99 13.25
CA ILE A 36 -10.07 6.53 14.47
C ILE A 36 -10.36 7.48 15.64
N TRP A 37 -10.29 8.80 15.42
CA TRP A 37 -10.64 9.79 16.44
C TRP A 37 -12.11 9.70 16.86
N TYR A 38 -13.01 9.53 15.90
CA TYR A 38 -14.42 9.29 16.18
C TYR A 38 -14.61 8.06 17.09
N MET A 39 -13.97 6.92 16.76
CA MET A 39 -14.05 5.71 17.58
C MET A 39 -13.48 5.91 18.99
N TYR A 40 -12.39 6.67 19.12
CA TYR A 40 -11.79 7.00 20.41
C TYR A 40 -12.74 7.83 21.29
N HIS A 41 -13.24 8.95 20.77
CA HIS A 41 -14.13 9.85 21.50
C HIS A 41 -15.47 9.20 21.88
N HIS A 42 -15.98 8.29 21.06
CA HIS A 42 -17.22 7.55 21.31
C HIS A 42 -16.99 6.24 22.10
N LYS A 43 -15.79 6.07 22.68
CA LYS A 43 -15.43 4.92 23.53
C LYS A 43 -15.75 3.57 22.86
N LYS A 44 -15.47 3.46 21.56
CA LYS A 44 -15.75 2.25 20.76
C LYS A 44 -14.70 1.14 20.96
N TYR A 45 -13.65 1.35 21.75
CA TYR A 45 -12.68 0.31 22.08
C TYR A 45 -11.92 0.66 23.38
N ARG A 46 -11.42 -0.37 24.07
CA ARG A 46 -10.41 -0.24 25.12
C ARG A 46 -9.00 -0.16 24.52
N LYS A 47 -8.71 -1.05 23.58
CA LYS A 47 -7.44 -1.12 22.84
C LYS A 47 -7.73 -1.50 21.38
N MET A 48 -7.01 -0.88 20.45
CA MET A 48 -7.16 -1.16 19.03
C MET A 48 -5.81 -1.46 18.39
N VAL A 49 -5.76 -2.47 17.52
CA VAL A 49 -4.57 -2.85 16.77
C VAL A 49 -4.89 -2.92 15.28
N PHE A 50 -4.12 -2.22 14.46
CA PHE A 50 -4.16 -2.32 13.00
C PHE A 50 -2.96 -3.08 12.48
N TYR A 51 -3.17 -4.05 11.60
CA TYR A 51 -2.15 -4.60 10.70
C TYR A 51 -2.48 -4.13 9.28
N ILE A 52 -1.54 -3.45 8.61
CA ILE A 52 -1.74 -2.92 7.25
C ILE A 52 -0.65 -3.49 6.34
N GLU A 53 -1.07 -4.30 5.39
CA GLU A 53 -0.26 -4.86 4.32
C GLU A 53 -0.62 -4.13 3.01
N ALA A 54 0.10 -3.07 2.72
CA ALA A 54 -0.09 -2.30 1.50
C ALA A 54 1.21 -1.56 1.14
N CYS A 55 1.33 -1.20 -0.14
CA CYS A 55 2.38 -0.30 -0.57
C CYS A 55 2.28 1.04 0.15
N GLU A 56 3.41 1.50 0.70
CA GLU A 56 3.52 2.78 1.40
C GLU A 56 2.58 2.93 2.61
N SER A 57 2.15 1.80 3.19
CA SER A 57 1.24 1.71 4.34
C SER A 57 1.69 2.51 5.56
N GLY A 58 2.98 2.79 5.73
CA GLY A 58 3.48 3.66 6.80
C GLY A 58 2.91 5.08 6.76
N SER A 59 2.64 5.60 5.55
CA SER A 59 2.04 6.93 5.36
C SER A 59 0.60 7.03 5.90
N MET A 60 -0.09 5.90 6.09
CA MET A 60 -1.43 5.86 6.69
C MET A 60 -1.42 6.06 8.21
N MET A 61 -0.27 5.95 8.88
CA MET A 61 -0.20 5.81 10.34
C MET A 61 0.95 6.58 10.99
N ASN A 62 1.83 7.22 10.22
CA ASN A 62 2.95 8.02 10.72
C ASN A 62 2.54 9.23 11.58
N HIS A 63 1.30 9.68 11.47
CA HIS A 63 0.69 10.79 12.23
C HIS A 63 -0.22 10.29 13.37
N LEU A 64 -0.29 8.97 13.59
CA LEU A 64 -1.12 8.38 14.64
C LEU A 64 -0.57 8.77 16.02
N ALA A 65 -1.42 9.40 16.83
CA ALA A 65 -1.02 9.86 18.16
C ALA A 65 -0.80 8.68 19.14
N ASP A 66 0.17 8.84 20.06
CA ASP A 66 0.49 7.80 21.04
C ASP A 66 -0.55 7.70 22.19
N ASN A 67 -1.43 8.69 22.33
CA ASN A 67 -2.37 8.81 23.44
C ASN A 67 -3.75 8.16 23.18
N ILE A 68 -4.05 7.69 21.96
CA ILE A 68 -5.40 7.19 21.59
C ILE A 68 -5.62 5.68 21.78
N ASN A 69 -4.81 5.02 22.62
CA ASN A 69 -4.93 3.58 22.91
C ASN A 69 -5.01 2.66 21.66
N ALA A 70 -4.46 3.13 20.55
CA ALA A 70 -4.34 2.40 19.29
C ALA A 70 -2.87 2.15 18.97
N LYS A 71 -2.58 1.00 18.36
CA LYS A 71 -1.27 0.66 17.83
C LYS A 71 -1.43 0.19 16.38
N THR A 72 -0.48 0.54 15.53
CA THR A 72 -0.45 0.01 14.17
C THR A 72 0.86 -0.68 13.86
N LEU A 73 0.77 -1.82 13.18
CA LEU A 73 1.85 -2.49 12.48
C LEU A 73 1.65 -2.25 10.99
N CYS A 74 2.56 -1.50 10.39
CA CYS A 74 2.57 -1.32 8.94
C CYS A 74 3.69 -2.20 8.40
N SER A 75 3.32 -3.13 7.53
CA SER A 75 4.28 -3.87 6.74
C SER A 75 4.32 -3.17 5.38
N PHE A 76 5.52 -2.80 4.92
CA PHE A 76 5.75 -2.29 3.57
C PHE A 76 5.89 -3.36 2.45
N PRO A 77 5.48 -4.65 2.54
CA PRO A 77 5.62 -5.54 1.42
C PRO A 77 4.58 -5.19 0.37
N CYS A 78 5.03 -4.37 -0.58
CA CYS A 78 4.63 -4.53 -1.96
C CYS A 78 5.20 -5.85 -2.49
N ILE A 79 5.18 -7.00 -1.80
CA ILE A 79 5.87 -8.20 -2.29
C ILE A 79 5.01 -9.45 -2.21
N PHE A 80 5.05 -10.15 -3.34
CA PHE A 80 4.08 -11.12 -3.75
C PHE A 80 4.83 -12.42 -4.15
N ARG A 81 4.53 -13.57 -3.51
CA ARG A 81 4.84 -14.92 -4.02
C ARG A 81 3.96 -15.32 -5.18
N ILE A 82 4.57 -15.67 -6.30
CA ILE A 82 3.90 -16.29 -7.44
C ILE A 82 4.04 -17.81 -7.35
N ALA A 83 2.93 -18.57 -7.39
CA ALA A 83 2.94 -20.03 -7.42
C ALA A 83 2.03 -20.54 -8.55
N LYS A 84 2.57 -21.37 -9.45
CA LYS A 84 1.84 -22.03 -10.56
C LYS A 84 0.87 -21.08 -11.31
N PHE A 85 1.38 -19.90 -11.69
CA PHE A 85 0.67 -18.84 -12.44
C PHE A 85 -0.39 -18.03 -11.69
N ASN A 86 -0.59 -18.29 -10.40
CA ASN A 86 -1.44 -17.49 -9.52
C ASN A 86 -0.61 -16.84 -8.39
N TYR A 87 -1.16 -15.78 -7.80
CA TYR A 87 -0.53 -15.10 -6.67
C TYR A 87 -1.06 -15.62 -5.33
N PHE A 88 -0.16 -15.85 -4.36
CA PHE A 88 -0.52 -16.11 -2.98
C PHE A 88 0.13 -15.09 -2.04
N ARG A 89 -0.71 -14.41 -1.24
CA ARG A 89 -0.33 -13.35 -0.31
C ARG A 89 0.31 -13.94 0.94
N HIS A 90 1.65 -13.84 1.04
CA HIS A 90 2.39 -14.58 2.07
C HIS A 90 2.48 -13.89 3.43
N HIS A 91 2.29 -12.58 3.55
CA HIS A 91 2.52 -11.92 4.83
C HIS A 91 1.46 -12.22 5.89
N GLY A 92 0.21 -12.50 5.49
CA GLY A 92 -0.82 -13.02 6.38
C GLY A 92 -0.44 -14.34 7.07
N THR A 93 0.44 -15.15 6.45
CA THR A 93 0.86 -16.46 6.97
C THR A 93 2.00 -16.42 7.99
N PHE A 94 2.69 -15.28 8.16
CA PHE A 94 3.72 -15.14 9.21
C PHE A 94 3.14 -14.89 10.60
N PHE A 95 1.92 -14.34 10.68
CA PHE A 95 1.28 -13.97 11.94
C PHE A 95 0.72 -15.15 12.73
N MET A 96 0.65 -16.37 12.14
CA MET A 96 -0.12 -17.51 12.68
C MET A 96 0.71 -18.79 12.90
N GLN A 97 1.98 -18.67 13.33
CA GLN A 97 2.85 -19.85 13.49
C GLN A 97 3.19 -20.20 14.95
N GLU A 98 2.80 -19.37 15.92
CA GLU A 98 3.21 -19.50 17.32
C GLU A 98 2.00 -19.61 18.27
N ASP A 99 2.23 -20.06 19.52
CA ASP A 99 1.19 -20.03 20.56
C ASP A 99 0.89 -18.57 20.95
N LEU A 100 -0.22 -18.05 20.42
CA LEU A 100 -0.67 -16.66 20.56
C LEU A 100 -0.86 -16.23 22.03
N ARG A 101 -0.99 -17.18 22.96
CA ARG A 101 -1.13 -16.91 24.41
C ARG A 101 0.20 -16.50 25.04
N LYS A 102 1.31 -16.99 24.49
CA LYS A 102 2.67 -16.67 24.95
C LYS A 102 3.24 -15.50 24.18
N GLU A 103 3.01 -15.48 22.86
CA GLU A 103 3.50 -14.44 21.97
C GLU A 103 2.91 -13.05 22.31
N THR A 104 3.78 -12.04 22.38
CA THR A 104 3.38 -10.63 22.49
C THR A 104 3.32 -10.00 21.11
N LEU A 105 2.52 -8.94 20.95
CA LEU A 105 2.51 -8.15 19.72
C LEU A 105 3.90 -7.60 19.36
N HIS A 106 4.75 -7.30 20.37
CA HIS A 106 6.14 -6.91 20.14
C HIS A 106 6.99 -8.06 19.58
N LYS A 107 6.87 -9.26 20.14
CA LYS A 107 7.60 -10.43 19.61
C LYS A 107 7.17 -10.70 18.16
N GLN A 108 5.87 -10.66 17.90
CA GLN A 108 5.33 -10.85 16.56
C GLN A 108 5.86 -9.79 15.58
N PHE A 109 5.87 -8.51 15.98
CA PHE A 109 6.49 -7.44 15.20
C PHE A 109 7.94 -7.72 14.83
N GLN A 110 8.78 -8.10 15.80
CA GLN A 110 10.20 -8.37 15.56
C GLN A 110 10.41 -9.58 14.64
N LEU A 111 9.59 -10.62 14.79
CA LEU A 111 9.62 -11.79 13.90
C LEU A 111 9.25 -11.40 12.47
N VAL A 112 8.17 -10.65 12.29
CA VAL A 112 7.72 -10.18 10.98
C VAL A 112 8.75 -9.25 10.36
N LYS A 113 9.33 -8.33 11.15
CA LYS A 113 10.41 -7.43 10.72
C LYS A 113 11.67 -8.18 10.31
N LYS A 114 12.05 -9.24 11.04
CA LYS A 114 13.22 -10.07 10.71
C LYS A 114 13.00 -10.91 9.44
N ARG A 115 11.79 -11.43 9.25
CA ARG A 115 11.43 -12.28 8.10
C ARG A 115 11.14 -11.49 6.83
N THR A 116 10.68 -10.24 6.97
CA THR A 116 10.43 -9.33 5.86
C THR A 116 11.71 -8.56 5.54
N ASN A 117 12.57 -9.15 4.70
CA ASN A 117 13.86 -8.58 4.32
C ASN A 117 13.81 -7.67 3.08
N THR A 118 12.65 -7.54 2.47
CA THR A 118 12.46 -6.79 1.22
C THR A 118 11.77 -5.43 1.42
N SER A 119 11.37 -5.13 2.65
CA SER A 119 10.77 -3.84 3.01
C SER A 119 10.97 -3.54 4.49
N HIS A 120 10.64 -2.33 4.92
CA HIS A 120 10.77 -1.92 6.31
C HIS A 120 9.44 -2.11 7.04
N VAL A 121 9.34 -3.08 7.94
CA VAL A 121 8.18 -3.20 8.82
C VAL A 121 8.26 -2.12 9.90
N MET A 122 7.21 -1.30 9.99
CA MET A 122 7.11 -0.13 10.85
C MET A 122 6.04 -0.34 11.94
N GLN A 123 6.18 0.39 13.04
CA GLN A 123 5.20 0.41 14.13
C GLN A 123 4.92 1.84 14.58
N TYR A 124 3.65 2.14 14.83
CA TYR A 124 3.17 3.48 15.19
C TYR A 124 2.15 3.44 16.35
N GLY A 125 1.91 4.60 16.96
CA GLY A 125 1.00 4.77 18.08
C GLY A 125 1.53 4.17 19.39
N ASN A 126 0.60 3.86 20.30
CA ASN A 126 0.93 3.55 21.68
C ASN A 126 1.73 2.24 21.81
N ARG A 127 3.04 2.37 22.07
CA ARG A 127 3.95 1.23 22.21
C ARG A 127 3.67 0.37 23.43
N SER A 128 3.00 0.88 24.47
CA SER A 128 2.67 0.07 25.66
C SER A 128 1.72 -1.09 25.32
N ILE A 129 0.93 -0.97 24.26
CA ILE A 129 0.06 -2.05 23.75
C ILE A 129 0.90 -3.23 23.24
N SER A 130 2.15 -3.00 22.82
CA SER A 130 2.99 -4.05 22.25
C SER A 130 3.35 -5.18 23.21
N SER A 131 3.28 -4.96 24.52
CA SER A 131 3.51 -5.99 25.53
C SER A 131 2.33 -6.95 25.70
N MET A 132 1.15 -6.59 25.19
CA MET A 132 -0.05 -7.42 25.23
C MET A 132 0.11 -8.68 24.37
N LYS A 133 -0.63 -9.73 24.73
CA LYS A 133 -0.58 -11.02 24.03
C LYS A 133 -1.37 -10.97 22.73
N VAL A 134 -0.87 -11.63 21.69
CA VAL A 134 -1.54 -11.69 20.38
C VAL A 134 -2.95 -12.28 20.51
N MET A 135 -3.11 -13.28 21.39
CA MET A 135 -4.41 -13.89 21.70
C MET A 135 -5.48 -12.89 22.14
N GLN A 136 -5.10 -11.75 22.73
CA GLN A 136 -6.06 -10.74 23.18
C GLN A 136 -6.72 -9.95 22.03
N PHE A 137 -6.22 -10.11 20.80
CA PHE A 137 -6.69 -9.43 19.60
C PHE A 137 -7.12 -10.41 18.50
N GLN A 138 -6.48 -11.59 18.42
CA GLN A 138 -6.68 -12.57 17.34
C GLN A 138 -7.32 -13.89 17.80
N GLY A 139 -7.93 -13.93 18.99
CA GLY A 139 -8.63 -15.15 19.43
C GLY A 139 -9.48 -15.00 20.70
N MET A 140 -10.16 -16.09 21.08
CA MET A 140 -11.13 -16.11 22.19
C MET A 140 -10.71 -16.98 23.39
N GLY A 141 -9.45 -16.95 23.79
CA GLY A 141 -8.93 -17.61 25.02
C GLY A 141 -8.84 -19.15 25.02
N LYS A 142 -9.47 -19.86 24.07
CA LYS A 142 -9.30 -21.31 23.91
C LYS A 142 -7.91 -21.66 23.33
N LYS A 143 -7.32 -22.76 23.78
CA LYS A 143 -6.03 -23.26 23.29
C LYS A 143 -6.16 -23.67 21.83
N ALA A 144 -5.55 -22.89 20.92
CA ALA A 144 -5.41 -23.29 19.52
C ALA A 144 -4.39 -24.43 19.41
N VAL A 145 -4.64 -25.39 18.52
CA VAL A 145 -3.66 -26.42 18.14
C VAL A 145 -2.66 -25.74 17.18
N PRO A 146 -1.34 -25.77 17.45
CA PRO A 146 -0.36 -25.21 16.52
C PRO A 146 -0.45 -25.93 15.18
N ILE A 147 -0.58 -25.17 14.09
CA ILE A 147 -0.51 -25.70 12.74
C ILE A 147 0.96 -25.73 12.34
N SER A 148 1.51 -26.93 12.10
CA SER A 148 2.83 -27.06 11.49
C SER A 148 2.70 -26.88 9.99
N LEU A 149 3.26 -25.79 9.46
CA LEU A 149 3.34 -25.57 8.02
C LEU A 149 4.68 -26.13 7.50
N PRO A 150 4.69 -26.86 6.37
CA PRO A 150 5.92 -27.31 5.77
C PRO A 150 6.79 -26.10 5.37
N PRO A 151 8.12 -26.18 5.54
CA PRO A 151 9.01 -25.12 5.10
C PRO A 151 8.90 -24.93 3.59
N VAL A 152 8.75 -23.67 3.16
CA VAL A 152 8.78 -23.29 1.75
C VAL A 152 10.23 -22.95 1.41
N GLU A 153 10.83 -23.69 0.46
CA GLU A 153 12.24 -23.52 0.07
C GLU A 153 12.50 -22.24 -0.74
N ASN A 154 11.55 -21.83 -1.59
CA ASN A 154 11.65 -20.61 -2.38
C ASN A 154 10.33 -19.83 -2.35
N TYR A 155 10.42 -18.58 -1.89
CA TYR A 155 9.28 -17.68 -1.73
C TYR A 155 8.95 -16.86 -2.99
N ASP A 156 9.80 -16.88 -4.03
CA ASP A 156 9.52 -16.24 -5.32
C ASP A 156 9.03 -14.78 -5.17
N LEU A 157 9.75 -14.02 -4.35
CA LEU A 157 9.40 -12.67 -3.93
C LEU A 157 9.44 -11.70 -5.13
N THR A 158 8.29 -11.16 -5.52
CA THR A 158 8.14 -10.20 -6.62
C THR A 158 7.52 -8.90 -6.13
N PRO A 159 8.05 -7.71 -6.47
CA PRO A 159 7.38 -6.45 -6.19
C PRO A 159 5.94 -6.42 -6.76
N SER A 160 4.98 -5.89 -6.02
CA SER A 160 3.56 -5.77 -6.37
C SER A 160 3.36 -5.20 -7.76
N PRO A 161 4.05 -4.11 -8.16
CA PRO A 161 3.86 -3.52 -9.49
C PRO A 161 4.41 -4.37 -10.63
N ASP A 162 5.26 -5.35 -10.30
CA ASP A 162 5.90 -6.23 -11.27
C ASP A 162 5.24 -7.61 -11.32
N VAL A 163 4.24 -7.87 -10.46
CA VAL A 163 3.51 -9.15 -10.42
C VAL A 163 2.86 -9.49 -11.75
N PRO A 164 2.10 -8.59 -12.42
CA PRO A 164 1.48 -8.93 -13.70
C PRO A 164 2.52 -9.35 -14.75
N PHE A 165 3.62 -8.59 -14.83
CA PHE A 165 4.71 -8.87 -15.76
C PHE A 165 5.45 -10.18 -15.43
N ALA A 166 5.72 -10.45 -14.15
CA ALA A 166 6.38 -11.67 -13.73
C ALA A 166 5.50 -12.92 -13.99
N ILE A 167 4.18 -12.81 -13.86
CA ILE A 167 3.25 -13.88 -14.23
C ILE A 167 3.33 -14.15 -15.73
N MET A 168 3.23 -13.10 -16.57
CA MET A 168 3.33 -13.26 -18.02
C MET A 168 4.67 -13.86 -18.43
N LYS A 169 5.78 -13.39 -17.85
CA LYS A 169 7.12 -13.95 -18.09
C LYS A 169 7.19 -15.44 -17.76
N ARG A 170 6.61 -15.88 -16.63
CA ARG A 170 6.57 -17.30 -16.26
C ARG A 170 5.71 -18.12 -17.22
N LYS A 171 4.54 -17.61 -17.62
CA LYS A 171 3.68 -18.28 -18.62
C LYS A 171 4.41 -18.45 -19.95
N LEU A 172 5.12 -17.41 -20.39
CA LEU A 172 5.92 -17.43 -21.62
C LEU A 172 7.05 -18.47 -21.55
N MET A 173 7.73 -18.59 -20.41
CA MET A 173 8.80 -19.59 -20.22
C MET A 173 8.29 -21.02 -20.12
N ALA A 174 7.02 -21.23 -19.76
CA ALA A 174 6.43 -22.55 -19.57
C ALA A 174 5.69 -23.09 -20.80
N THR A 175 5.32 -22.22 -21.74
CA THR A 175 4.58 -22.63 -22.95
C THR A 175 5.51 -23.09 -24.06
N ASN A 176 5.11 -24.15 -24.76
CA ASN A 176 5.71 -24.59 -26.02
C ASN A 176 4.85 -24.22 -27.24
N ASP A 177 3.68 -23.61 -27.02
CA ASP A 177 2.77 -23.18 -28.08
C ASP A 177 3.20 -21.79 -28.60
N ILE A 178 3.54 -21.72 -29.89
CA ILE A 178 3.99 -20.50 -30.57
C ILE A 178 2.89 -19.43 -30.60
N SER A 179 1.63 -19.83 -30.77
CA SER A 179 0.49 -18.91 -30.80
C SER A 179 0.29 -18.26 -29.43
N GLU A 180 0.30 -19.07 -28.37
CA GLU A 180 0.19 -18.58 -26.99
C GLU A 180 1.41 -17.72 -26.61
N ALA A 181 2.62 -18.13 -26.99
CA ALA A 181 3.83 -17.35 -26.75
C ALA A 181 3.76 -15.96 -27.41
N LYS A 182 3.27 -15.88 -28.67
CA LYS A 182 3.07 -14.60 -29.37
C LYS A 182 2.03 -13.73 -28.67
N LYS A 183 0.93 -14.32 -28.20
CA LYS A 183 -0.12 -13.60 -27.47
C LYS A 183 0.42 -13.00 -26.16
N ILE A 184 1.12 -13.80 -25.36
CA ILE A 184 1.73 -13.34 -24.10
C ILE A 184 2.76 -12.25 -24.36
N ALA A 185 3.60 -12.41 -25.38
CA ALA A 185 4.60 -11.39 -25.72
C ALA A 185 3.95 -10.06 -26.14
N ALA A 186 2.82 -10.10 -26.85
CA ALA A 186 2.05 -8.90 -27.20
C ALA A 186 1.43 -8.24 -25.97
N GLU A 187 0.84 -9.02 -25.05
CA GLU A 187 0.32 -8.52 -23.77
C GLU A 187 1.42 -7.88 -22.91
N MET A 188 2.60 -8.50 -22.84
CA MET A 188 3.77 -7.95 -22.13
C MET A 188 4.23 -6.63 -22.73
N LYS A 189 4.29 -6.53 -24.06
CA LYS A 189 4.66 -5.29 -24.76
C LYS A 189 3.65 -4.17 -24.45
N ALA A 190 2.35 -4.46 -24.60
CA ALA A 190 1.29 -3.49 -24.30
C ALA A 190 1.35 -3.01 -22.84
N TYR A 191 1.62 -3.91 -21.88
CA TYR A 191 1.80 -3.56 -20.47
C TYR A 191 2.97 -2.59 -20.25
N LEU A 192 4.11 -2.84 -20.90
CA LEU A 192 5.28 -1.97 -20.79
C LEU A 192 5.05 -0.60 -21.44
N GLU A 193 4.38 -0.55 -22.60
CA GLU A 193 4.02 0.70 -23.27
C GLU A 193 3.09 1.56 -22.41
N VAL A 194 2.10 0.95 -21.73
CA VAL A 194 1.24 1.69 -20.80
C VAL A 194 2.01 2.19 -19.58
N LYS A 195 2.92 1.38 -19.02
CA LYS A 195 3.78 1.78 -17.91
C LYS A 195 4.62 3.01 -18.26
N GLU A 196 5.27 2.98 -19.43
CA GLU A 196 6.05 4.09 -19.96
C GLU A 196 5.18 5.33 -20.19
N PHE A 197 4.01 5.16 -20.80
CA PHE A 197 3.06 6.24 -21.05
C PHE A 197 2.60 6.94 -19.76
N ILE A 198 2.31 6.19 -18.69
CA ILE A 198 1.97 6.73 -17.37
C ILE A 198 3.14 7.55 -16.81
N GLN A 199 4.36 7.02 -16.87
CA GLN A 199 5.56 7.70 -16.36
C GLN A 199 5.85 8.99 -17.12
N GLU A 200 5.81 8.95 -18.45
CA GLU A 200 5.98 10.13 -19.28
C GLU A 200 4.90 11.19 -19.02
N SER A 201 3.65 10.78 -18.87
CA SER A 201 2.54 11.69 -18.60
C SER A 201 2.74 12.40 -17.27
N VAL A 202 3.14 11.69 -16.22
CA VAL A 202 3.44 12.29 -14.91
C VAL A 202 4.64 13.23 -15.00
N GLN A 203 5.70 12.86 -15.71
CA GLN A 203 6.84 13.75 -15.94
C GLN A 203 6.44 15.02 -16.70
N LYS A 204 5.58 14.91 -17.72
CA LYS A 204 5.03 16.04 -18.47
C LYS A 204 4.17 16.93 -17.57
N ILE A 205 3.29 16.35 -16.75
CA ILE A 205 2.48 17.10 -15.77
C ILE A 205 3.37 17.90 -14.83
N VAL A 206 4.35 17.24 -14.19
CA VAL A 206 5.29 17.91 -13.28
C VAL A 206 6.03 19.04 -14.01
N THR A 207 6.47 18.82 -15.24
CA THR A 207 7.14 19.85 -16.05
C THR A 207 6.26 21.05 -16.33
N VAL A 208 4.97 20.85 -16.62
CA VAL A 208 4.01 21.94 -16.82
C VAL A 208 3.75 22.68 -15.50
N VAL A 209 3.68 21.98 -14.38
CA VAL A 209 3.46 22.58 -13.06
C VAL A 209 4.68 23.36 -12.57
N THR A 210 5.90 22.87 -12.76
CA THR A 210 7.11 23.56 -12.28
C THR A 210 7.53 24.66 -13.25
N GLY A 211 7.44 24.42 -14.56
CA GLY A 211 8.02 25.28 -15.59
C GLY A 211 9.55 25.27 -15.61
N SER A 212 10.20 24.34 -14.89
CA SER A 212 11.66 24.26 -14.75
C SER A 212 12.14 22.82 -14.72
N THR A 213 13.12 22.49 -15.57
CA THR A 213 13.73 21.16 -15.64
C THR A 213 14.36 20.74 -14.32
N GLU A 214 14.97 21.68 -13.58
CA GLU A 214 15.65 21.38 -12.32
C GLU A 214 14.64 21.05 -11.21
N GLN A 215 13.60 21.87 -11.07
CA GLN A 215 12.51 21.61 -10.12
C GLN A 215 11.74 20.33 -10.49
N THR A 216 11.55 20.03 -11.78
CA THR A 216 10.95 18.77 -12.21
C THR A 216 11.75 17.56 -11.73
N LYS A 217 13.07 17.59 -11.90
CA LYS A 217 13.93 16.49 -11.45
C LYS A 217 13.82 16.32 -9.94
N GLN A 218 13.85 17.41 -9.19
CA GLN A 218 13.69 17.39 -7.75
C GLN A 218 12.34 16.79 -7.31
N ILE A 219 11.23 17.26 -7.90
CA ILE A 219 9.89 16.74 -7.60
C ILE A 219 9.77 15.25 -7.91
N LEU A 220 10.45 14.73 -8.95
CA LEU A 220 10.41 13.31 -9.29
C LEU A 220 11.39 12.47 -8.45
N SER A 221 12.46 13.06 -7.92
CA SER A 221 13.41 12.36 -7.03
C SER A 221 12.94 12.27 -5.58
N ASP A 222 12.26 13.31 -5.10
CA ASP A 222 11.94 13.45 -3.69
C ASP A 222 10.86 12.45 -3.23
N ARG A 223 10.81 12.18 -1.93
CA ARG A 223 9.77 11.36 -1.28
C ARG A 223 9.29 12.08 -0.03
N LEU A 224 8.52 13.15 -0.22
CA LEU A 224 8.02 13.99 0.86
C LEU A 224 6.89 13.29 1.64
N THR A 225 6.73 13.71 2.89
CA THR A 225 5.63 13.23 3.75
C THR A 225 4.42 14.14 3.58
N ILE A 226 3.23 13.55 3.44
CA ILE A 226 1.99 14.31 3.27
C ILE A 226 1.69 15.11 4.54
N SER A 227 1.51 16.42 4.37
CA SER A 227 0.99 17.35 5.37
C SER A 227 -0.23 18.10 4.83
N ASN A 228 -0.26 18.41 3.53
CA ASN A 228 -1.36 19.09 2.85
C ASN A 228 -2.36 18.07 2.27
N TYR A 229 -3.17 17.49 3.16
CA TYR A 229 -4.15 16.46 2.80
C TYR A 229 -5.21 16.95 1.79
N ASP A 230 -5.60 18.22 1.85
CA ASP A 230 -6.65 18.78 0.97
C ASP A 230 -6.17 18.95 -0.48
N CYS A 231 -4.96 19.49 -0.66
CA CYS A 231 -4.34 19.54 -1.98
C CYS A 231 -4.15 18.13 -2.54
N TYR A 232 -3.58 17.22 -1.74
CA TYR A 232 -3.25 15.89 -2.20
C TYR A 232 -4.50 15.08 -2.58
N GLN A 233 -5.54 15.07 -1.74
CA GLN A 233 -6.79 14.38 -2.02
C GLN A 233 -7.46 14.91 -3.29
N SER A 234 -7.47 16.23 -3.49
CA SER A 234 -8.01 16.85 -4.70
C SER A 234 -7.21 16.47 -5.94
N ALA A 235 -5.87 16.49 -5.86
CA ALA A 235 -5.00 16.14 -6.97
C ALA A 235 -5.13 14.66 -7.37
N VAL A 236 -5.20 13.76 -6.39
CA VAL A 236 -5.37 12.31 -6.60
C VAL A 236 -6.73 12.03 -7.25
N ASN A 237 -7.81 12.63 -6.75
CA ASN A 237 -9.15 12.47 -7.32
C ASN A 237 -9.22 12.99 -8.76
N HIS A 238 -8.61 14.14 -9.01
CA HIS A 238 -8.57 14.72 -10.35
C HIS A 238 -7.76 13.86 -11.32
N PHE A 239 -6.60 13.36 -10.89
CA PHE A 239 -5.74 12.47 -11.67
C PHE A 239 -6.43 11.14 -11.99
N LYS A 240 -7.15 10.54 -11.02
CA LYS A 240 -7.95 9.33 -11.23
C LYS A 240 -9.03 9.54 -12.29
N ALA A 241 -9.74 10.66 -12.22
CA ALA A 241 -10.88 10.95 -13.09
C ALA A 241 -10.49 11.36 -14.51
N HIS A 242 -9.37 12.08 -14.68
CA HIS A 242 -9.01 12.74 -15.94
C HIS A 242 -7.74 12.20 -16.60
N CYS A 243 -6.98 11.35 -15.91
CA CYS A 243 -5.77 10.74 -16.46
C CYS A 243 -5.84 9.21 -16.41
N PHE A 244 -5.64 8.62 -15.23
CA PHE A 244 -5.45 7.19 -15.08
C PHE A 244 -6.24 6.65 -13.90
N ASN A 245 -7.31 5.92 -14.19
CA ASN A 245 -8.08 5.22 -13.17
C ASN A 245 -7.44 3.87 -12.86
N TRP A 246 -6.70 3.78 -11.75
CA TRP A 246 -5.99 2.56 -11.33
C TRP A 246 -6.89 1.40 -10.91
N HIS A 247 -8.19 1.63 -10.74
CA HIS A 247 -9.17 0.54 -10.56
C HIS A 247 -9.35 -0.27 -11.85
N LEU A 248 -8.91 0.26 -12.99
CA LEU A 248 -8.72 -0.51 -14.22
C LEU A 248 -7.35 -1.21 -14.17
N PRO A 249 -7.27 -2.55 -14.33
CA PRO A 249 -6.01 -3.29 -14.24
C PRO A 249 -4.88 -2.77 -15.14
N VAL A 250 -5.23 -2.21 -16.29
CA VAL A 250 -4.27 -1.62 -17.24
C VAL A 250 -3.55 -0.39 -16.68
N TYR A 251 -4.18 0.36 -15.76
CA TYR A 251 -3.65 1.58 -15.16
C TYR A 251 -3.24 1.43 -13.70
N GLU A 252 -3.23 0.22 -13.14
CA GLU A 252 -2.86 -0.03 -11.73
C GLU A 252 -1.49 0.59 -11.38
N TYR A 253 -0.55 0.61 -12.33
CA TYR A 253 0.78 1.21 -12.16
C TYR A 253 0.74 2.73 -11.82
N ALA A 254 -0.35 3.42 -12.13
CA ALA A 254 -0.52 4.85 -11.79
C ALA A 254 -0.41 5.11 -10.28
N LEU A 255 -0.79 4.14 -9.43
CA LEU A 255 -0.59 4.21 -7.97
C LEU A 255 0.87 4.48 -7.59
N ARG A 256 1.83 3.96 -8.39
CA ARG A 256 3.27 4.13 -8.16
C ARG A 256 3.78 5.53 -8.49
N GLN A 257 2.98 6.37 -9.13
CA GLN A 257 3.32 7.75 -9.47
C GLN A 257 2.71 8.78 -8.52
N LEU A 258 1.80 8.38 -7.62
CA LEU A 258 1.10 9.33 -6.76
C LEU A 258 2.01 10.08 -5.77
N TYR A 259 3.22 9.59 -5.51
CA TYR A 259 4.23 10.34 -4.75
C TYR A 259 4.58 11.69 -5.40
N ALA A 260 4.54 11.79 -6.73
CA ALA A 260 4.83 13.04 -7.43
C ALA A 260 3.77 14.10 -7.08
N LEU A 261 2.51 13.69 -6.91
CA LEU A 261 1.42 14.60 -6.50
C LEU A 261 1.58 15.05 -5.05
N VAL A 262 2.08 14.17 -4.16
CA VAL A 262 2.49 14.59 -2.81
C VAL A 262 3.54 15.68 -2.92
N ASN A 263 4.60 15.43 -3.68
CA ASN A 263 5.71 16.36 -3.79
C ASN A 263 5.29 17.72 -4.40
N LEU A 264 4.37 17.73 -5.36
CA LEU A 264 3.81 18.97 -5.89
C LEU A 264 3.02 19.76 -4.82
N CYS A 265 2.16 19.08 -4.05
CA CYS A 265 1.39 19.73 -2.99
C CYS A 265 2.28 20.25 -1.86
N GLU A 266 3.27 19.46 -1.42
CA GLU A 266 4.23 19.86 -0.38
C GLU A 266 5.24 20.91 -0.89
N GLY A 267 5.51 20.93 -2.20
CA GLY A 267 6.29 21.97 -2.86
C GLY A 267 5.58 23.32 -2.96
N GLY A 268 4.33 23.42 -2.47
CA GLY A 268 3.56 24.66 -2.42
C GLY A 268 2.88 25.05 -3.74
N TYR A 269 2.80 24.13 -4.71
CA TYR A 269 2.10 24.41 -5.97
C TYR A 269 0.58 24.43 -5.75
N PRO A 270 -0.15 25.47 -6.22
CA PRO A 270 -1.59 25.54 -6.07
C PRO A 270 -2.31 24.39 -6.79
N ILE A 271 -3.37 23.86 -6.16
CA ILE A 271 -4.14 22.74 -6.71
C ILE A 271 -4.69 23.03 -8.11
N ASP A 272 -5.16 24.25 -8.37
CA ASP A 272 -5.70 24.64 -9.68
C ASP A 272 -4.65 24.50 -10.79
N ARG A 273 -3.38 24.83 -10.48
CA ARG A 273 -2.26 24.69 -11.42
C ARG A 273 -1.95 23.22 -11.70
N ILE A 274 -2.02 22.37 -10.66
CA ILE A 274 -1.82 20.92 -10.78
C ILE A 274 -2.92 20.31 -11.66
N CYS A 275 -4.20 20.62 -11.37
CA CYS A 275 -5.35 20.14 -12.14
C CYS A 275 -5.32 20.62 -13.60
N LEU A 276 -4.95 21.89 -13.83
CA LEU A 276 -4.82 22.43 -15.20
C LEU A 276 -3.72 21.71 -15.98
N ALA A 277 -2.58 21.41 -15.35
CA ALA A 277 -1.52 20.65 -15.98
C ALA A 277 -1.95 19.21 -16.33
N MET A 278 -2.71 18.56 -15.44
CA MET A 278 -3.32 17.25 -15.71
C MET A 278 -4.24 17.29 -16.93
N ASN A 279 -5.15 18.27 -16.99
CA ASN A 279 -6.05 18.44 -18.13
C ASN A 279 -5.28 18.60 -19.44
N ARG A 280 -4.27 19.48 -19.43
CA ARG A 280 -3.46 19.75 -20.63
C ARG A 280 -2.71 18.52 -21.14
N VAL A 281 -2.17 17.71 -20.23
CA VAL A 281 -1.35 16.55 -20.61
C VAL A 281 -2.21 15.33 -20.94
N CYS A 282 -3.25 15.06 -20.15
CA CYS A 282 -4.05 13.84 -20.27
C CYS A 282 -5.22 13.96 -21.25
N LEU A 283 -5.77 15.18 -21.43
CA LEU A 283 -6.95 15.42 -22.27
C LEU A 283 -6.62 16.27 -23.52
N GLY A 284 -5.48 16.96 -23.53
CA GLY A 284 -4.94 17.61 -24.72
C GLY A 284 -5.46 19.03 -25.02
N TYR A 285 -6.08 19.71 -24.06
CA TYR A 285 -6.53 21.11 -24.19
C TYR A 285 -5.94 22.05 -23.14
#